data_AF-A0A7W1KSS6-F1
#
_entry.id   AF-A0A7W1KSS6-F1
#
_cell.length_a   1.000
_cell.length_b   1.000
_cell.length_c   1.000
_cell.angle_alpha   90.00
_cell.angle_beta   90.00
_cell.angle_gamma   90.00
#
_symmetry.space_group_name_H-M   'P 1'
#
loop_
_entity.id
_entity.type
_entity.pdbx_description
1 polymer ?
#
loop_
_entity_poly.entity_id
_entity_poly.type
_entity_poly.pdbx_seq_one_letter_code
_entity_poly.pdbx_strand_id
1 'polypeptide(L)' 'LVSLCAGSDTHFERLRPEALALTPFAVQVRYSAEFWPTGSDANLALQAAKTIQQVVKERWPVS' A
#
# COMPACT_ATOMS: atom_id res chain seq x y z
N LEU A 1 1.75 -10.12 -1.06
CA LEU A 1 0.95 -10.05 0.20
C LEU A 1 -0.54 -9.86 -0.08
N VAL A 2 -0.97 -8.81 -0.79
CA VAL A 2 -2.40 -8.59 -1.13
C VAL A 2 -3.08 -9.84 -1.69
N SER A 3 -2.48 -10.50 -2.68
CA SER A 3 -3.05 -11.72 -3.26
C SER A 3 -3.08 -12.92 -2.30
N LEU A 4 -2.20 -12.95 -1.29
CA LEU A 4 -2.25 -13.98 -0.24
C LEU A 4 -3.42 -13.69 0.72
N CYS A 5 -3.57 -12.44 1.15
CA CYS A 5 -4.69 -12.01 1.99
C CYS A 5 -6.05 -12.20 1.28
N ALA A 6 -6.09 -11.94 -0.03
CA ALA A 6 -7.26 -12.14 -0.88
C ALA A 6 -7.72 -13.61 -0.95
N GLY A 7 -6.80 -14.56 -0.77
CA GLY A 7 -7.14 -15.98 -0.67
C GLY A 7 -7.97 -16.33 0.57
N SER A 8 -7.87 -15.53 1.63
CA SER A 8 -8.66 -15.69 2.87
C SER A 8 -9.87 -14.75 2.91
N ASP A 9 -9.73 -13.51 2.46
CA ASP A 9 -10.79 -12.51 2.38
C ASP A 9 -10.66 -11.70 1.08
N THR A 10 -11.60 -11.90 0.15
CA THR A 10 -11.58 -11.24 -1.17
C THR A 10 -11.68 -9.72 -1.10
N HIS A 11 -12.07 -9.15 0.04
CA HIS A 11 -12.09 -7.70 0.24
C HIS A 11 -10.71 -7.06 0.09
N PHE A 12 -9.64 -7.81 0.37
CA PHE A 12 -8.27 -7.34 0.19
C PHE A 12 -7.89 -7.06 -1.27
N GLU A 13 -8.61 -7.62 -2.26
CA GLU A 13 -8.38 -7.30 -3.67
C GLU A 13 -8.57 -5.81 -3.99
N ARG A 14 -9.41 -5.12 -3.21
CA ARG A 14 -9.66 -3.68 -3.38
C ARG A 14 -8.42 -2.83 -3.09
N LEU A 15 -7.43 -3.36 -2.38
CA LEU A 15 -6.17 -2.66 -2.05
C LEU A 15 -5.10 -2.78 -3.14
N ARG A 16 -5.36 -3.55 -4.20
CA ARG A 16 -4.38 -3.83 -5.26
C ARG A 16 -3.87 -2.55 -5.94
N PRO A 17 -4.72 -1.57 -6.33
CA PRO A 17 -4.25 -0.32 -6.93
C PRO A 17 -3.31 0.45 -6.00
N GLU A 18 -3.67 0.62 -4.74
CA GLU A 18 -2.90 1.36 -3.74
C GLU A 18 -1.58 0.66 -3.43
N ALA A 19 -1.58 -0.68 -3.32
CA ALA A 19 -0.38 -1.47 -3.06
C ALA A 19 0.62 -1.39 -4.25
N LEU A 20 0.12 -1.38 -5.48
CA LEU A 20 0.95 -1.17 -6.67
C LEU A 20 1.56 0.23 -6.69
N ALA A 21 0.76 1.27 -6.40
CA ALA A 21 1.22 2.66 -6.33
C ALA A 21 2.34 2.87 -5.29
N LEU A 22 2.33 2.10 -4.20
CA LEU A 22 3.36 2.15 -3.16
C LEU A 22 4.64 1.37 -3.50
N THR A 23 4.62 0.48 -4.50
CA THR A 23 5.74 -0.43 -4.80
C THR A 23 7.06 0.32 -5.10
N PRO A 24 7.08 1.45 -5.85
CA PRO A 24 8.29 2.24 -6.03
C PRO A 24 8.88 2.74 -4.71
N PHE A 25 8.02 3.31 -3.85
CA PHE A 25 8.41 3.90 -2.57
C PHE A 25 8.88 2.86 -1.54
N ALA A 26 8.27 1.68 -1.53
CA ALA A 26 8.51 0.66 -0.50
C ALA A 26 9.60 -0.35 -0.87
N VAL A 27 9.78 -0.65 -2.16
CA VAL A 27 10.60 -1.79 -2.61
C VAL A 27 11.55 -1.40 -3.74
N GLN A 28 11.03 -0.97 -4.88
CA GLN A 28 11.81 -0.97 -6.13
C GLN A 28 12.93 0.08 -6.16
N VAL A 29 12.66 1.28 -5.65
CA VAL A 29 13.58 2.42 -5.80
C VAL A 29 13.88 3.12 -4.48
N ARG A 30 13.49 2.50 -3.36
CA ARG A 30 13.73 3.02 -2.00
C ARG A 30 15.19 3.41 -1.72
N TYR A 31 16.15 2.68 -2.30
CA TYR A 31 17.58 2.96 -2.14
C TYR A 31 18.24 3.54 -3.40
N SER A 32 17.44 3.86 -4.43
CA SER A 32 17.95 4.50 -5.63
C SER A 32 18.31 5.94 -5.32
N ALA A 33 19.55 6.34 -5.62
CA ALA A 33 19.99 7.73 -5.51
C ALA A 33 19.24 8.67 -6.47
N GLU A 34 18.55 8.13 -7.47
CA GLU A 34 17.79 8.87 -8.48
C GLU A 34 16.30 9.00 -8.14
N PHE A 35 15.83 8.34 -7.07
CA PHE A 35 14.43 8.37 -6.70
C PHE A 35 14.11 9.56 -5.79
N TRP A 36 13.71 10.65 -6.42
CA TRP A 36 13.29 11.90 -5.77
C TRP A 36 11.85 12.22 -6.15
N PRO A 37 10.84 11.54 -5.56
CA PRO A 37 9.44 11.82 -5.84
C PRO A 37 9.09 13.28 -5.51
N THR A 38 8.17 13.87 -6.27
CA THR A 38 7.69 15.22 -5.94
C THR A 38 6.89 15.19 -4.63
N GLY A 39 6.68 16.36 -4.03
CA GLY A 39 5.80 16.45 -2.84
C GLY A 39 4.38 15.94 -3.12
N SER A 40 3.89 16.09 -4.35
CA SER A 40 2.60 15.55 -4.78
C SER A 40 2.60 14.02 -4.78
N ASP A 41 3.64 13.41 -5.37
CA ASP A 41 3.79 11.96 -5.43
C ASP A 41 3.90 11.35 -4.04
N ALA A 42 4.68 11.99 -3.16
CA ALA A 42 4.82 11.59 -1.76
C ALA A 42 3.48 11.67 -1.00
N ASN A 43 2.68 12.71 -1.26
CA ASN A 43 1.35 12.84 -0.65
C ASN A 43 0.38 11.77 -1.16
N LEU A 44 0.39 11.46 -2.46
CA LEU A 44 -0.43 10.37 -3.03
C LEU A 44 -0.04 9.02 -2.42
N ALA A 45 1.26 8.74 -2.27
CA ALA A 45 1.74 7.55 -1.59
C ALA A 45 1.27 7.50 -0.12
N LEU A 46 1.34 8.62 0.60
CA LEU A 46 0.84 8.68 1.97
C LEU A 46 -0.67 8.37 2.06
N GLN A 47 -1.48 8.89 1.14
CA GLN A 47 -2.92 8.58 1.12
C GLN A 47 -3.17 7.10 0.83
N ALA A 48 -2.48 6.52 -0.15
CA ALA A 48 -2.57 5.09 -0.45
C ALA A 48 -2.22 4.22 0.77
N ALA A 49 -1.15 4.59 1.49
CA ALA A 49 -0.74 3.88 2.72
C ALA A 49 -1.79 3.98 3.84
N LYS A 50 -2.44 5.14 3.99
CA LYS A 50 -3.53 5.34 4.96
C LYS A 50 -4.75 4.48 4.61
N THR A 51 -5.15 4.42 3.35
CA THR A 51 -6.25 3.57 2.88
C THR A 51 -5.99 2.10 3.21
N ILE A 52 -4.80 1.59 2.89
CA ILE A 52 -4.40 0.21 3.22
C ILE A 52 -4.45 -0.01 4.73
N GLN A 53 -3.88 0.90 5.52
CA GLN A 53 -3.87 0.78 6.98
C GLN A 53 -5.30 0.71 7.55
N GLN A 54 -6.20 1.55 7.05
CA GLN A 54 -7.59 1.56 7.51
C GLN A 54 -8.28 0.23 7.23
N VAL A 55 -8.20 -0.29 6.00
CA VAL A 55 -8.82 -1.57 5.64
C VAL A 55 -8.26 -2.72 6.47
N VAL A 56 -6.94 -2.75 6.68
CA VAL A 56 -6.31 -3.77 7.54
C VAL A 56 -6.83 -3.68 8.97
N LYS A 57 -6.97 -2.46 9.53
CA LYS A 57 -7.50 -2.26 10.90
C LYS A 57 -8.95 -2.70 11.04
N GLU A 58 -9.80 -2.40 10.06
CA GLU A 58 -11.22 -2.82 10.07
C GLU A 58 -11.40 -4.35 10.03
N ARG A 59 -10.39 -5.07 9.52
CA ARG A 59 -10.37 -6.53 9.41
C ARG A 59 -9.46 -7.20 10.43
N TRP A 60 -8.80 -6.43 11.30
CA TRP A 60 -7.92 -6.98 12.31
C TRP A 60 -8.76 -7.66 13.39
N PRO A 61 -8.52 -8.94 13.71
CA PRO A 61 -9.26 -9.61 14.76
C PRO A 61 -9.04 -8.88 16.09
N VAL A 62 -10.13 -8.41 16.70
CA VAL A 62 -10.09 -7.84 18.05
C VAL A 62 -9.76 -8.98 19.00
N SER A 63 -8.59 -8.92 19.64
CA SER A 63 -8.15 -9.84 20.68
C SER A 63 -8.89 -9.61 21.98
#